data_AF-A0A644ZUZ6-F1
#
_entry.id   AF-A0A644ZUZ6-F1
#
_cell.length_a   1.000
_cell.length_b   1.000
_cell.length_c   1.000
_cell.angle_alpha   90.00
_cell.angle_beta   90.00
_cell.angle_gamma   90.00
#
_symmetry.space_group_name_H-M   'P 1'
#
loop_
_entity.id
_entity.type
_entity.pdbx_description
1 polymer ?
#
loop_
_entity_poly.entity_id
_entity_poly.type
_entity_poly.pdbx_seq_one_letter_code
_entity_poly.pdbx_strand_id
1 'polypeptide(L)'
;MIADVFTQLINPSVDAYNYETGVFLGEARFTPTLEAEKALLDWMNYGIKPKSLLMLESNFEPSEQYTPITPNQTYHQKGIFRALVKDGSSGRWFPVEARITYDWRTRSVEPGLHFNSVEFDNIQILELIESVY
;
A
#
# COMPACT_ATOMS: atom_id res chain seq x y z
N MET A 1 -14.67 -21.91 -2.57
CA MET A 1 -13.96 -21.65 -3.84
C MET A 1 -12.59 -21.16 -3.46
N ILE A 2 -11.54 -21.82 -3.94
CA ILE A 2 -10.16 -21.38 -3.75
C ILE A 2 -9.90 -20.42 -4.92
N ALA A 3 -9.50 -19.18 -4.66
CA ALA A 3 -8.99 -18.32 -5.72
C ALA A 3 -7.68 -18.94 -6.20
N ASP A 4 -7.62 -19.40 -7.45
CA ASP A 4 -6.46 -20.17 -7.93
C ASP A 4 -5.22 -19.27 -8.04
N VAL A 5 -5.36 -18.06 -8.60
CA VAL A 5 -4.32 -17.03 -8.72
C VAL A 5 -4.99 -15.66 -8.95
N PHE A 6 -4.60 -14.63 -8.22
CA PHE A 6 -4.97 -13.25 -8.50
C PHE A 6 -4.20 -12.71 -9.71
N THR A 7 -4.91 -12.06 -10.64
CA THR A 7 -4.35 -11.64 -11.94
C THR A 7 -4.24 -10.13 -12.12
N GLN A 8 -4.95 -9.37 -11.30
CA GLN A 8 -5.01 -7.91 -11.40
C GLN A 8 -5.32 -7.31 -10.03
N LEU A 9 -4.81 -6.10 -9.79
CA LEU A 9 -5.09 -5.30 -8.60
C LEU A 9 -5.53 -3.89 -8.99
N ILE A 10 -6.58 -3.37 -8.34
CA ILE A 10 -7.05 -2.00 -8.53
C ILE A 10 -7.33 -1.30 -7.20
N ASN A 11 -7.38 0.03 -7.26
CA ASN A 11 -7.69 0.93 -6.15
C ASN A 11 -6.88 0.65 -4.87
N PRO A 12 -5.54 0.52 -4.95
CA PRO A 12 -4.77 0.34 -3.73
C PRO A 12 -4.80 1.61 -2.88
N SER A 13 -4.95 1.42 -1.57
CA SER A 13 -4.76 2.47 -0.58
C SER A 13 -4.06 1.95 0.67
N VAL A 14 -3.52 2.88 1.46
CA VAL A 14 -2.93 2.60 2.76
C VAL A 14 -3.45 3.62 3.76
N ASP A 15 -4.13 3.15 4.80
CA ASP A 15 -4.31 3.93 6.02
C ASP A 15 -2.96 3.99 6.73
N ALA A 16 -2.40 5.18 6.90
CA ALA A 16 -1.12 5.39 7.54
C ALA A 16 -1.31 5.67 9.04
N TYR A 17 -0.48 5.04 9.86
CA TYR A 17 -0.45 5.25 11.31
C TYR A 17 0.98 5.55 11.76
N ASN A 18 1.11 6.42 12.75
CA ASN A 18 2.37 6.66 13.43
C ASN A 18 2.84 5.34 14.07
N TYR A 19 4.10 4.98 13.82
CA TYR A 19 4.64 3.70 14.26
C TYR A 19 4.66 3.54 15.79
N GLU A 20 5.06 4.59 16.50
CA GLU A 20 5.23 4.58 17.96
C GLU A 20 3.89 4.72 18.68
N THR A 21 3.07 5.68 18.29
CA THR A 21 1.84 6.03 19.01
C THR A 21 0.60 5.28 18.52
N GLY A 22 0.65 4.72 17.30
CA GLY A 22 -0.52 4.09 16.66
C GLY A 22 -1.60 5.10 16.24
N VAL A 23 -1.31 6.39 16.31
CA VAL A 23 -2.21 7.46 15.85
C VAL A 23 -2.44 7.36 14.35
N PHE A 24 -3.69 7.44 13.91
CA PHE A 24 -4.05 7.55 12.50
C PHE A 24 -3.56 8.88 11.93
N LEU A 25 -2.87 8.81 10.79
CA LEU A 25 -2.28 9.96 10.12
C LEU A 25 -3.06 10.38 8.88
N GLY A 26 -3.72 9.45 8.19
CA GLY A 26 -4.44 9.72 6.95
C GLY A 26 -4.47 8.52 6.02
N GLU A 27 -5.08 8.68 4.85
CA GLU A 27 -5.15 7.64 3.81
C GLU A 27 -4.34 8.05 2.58
N ALA A 28 -3.47 7.17 2.09
CA ALA A 28 -2.79 7.33 0.82
C ALA A 28 -3.47 6.49 -0.26
N ARG A 29 -3.85 7.09 -1.38
CA ARG A 29 -4.34 6.41 -2.60
C ARG A 29 -3.32 6.58 -3.70
N PHE A 30 -3.05 5.53 -4.47
CA PHE A 30 -1.98 5.58 -5.46
C PHE A 30 -2.26 4.68 -6.67
N THR A 31 -1.49 4.89 -7.74
CA THR A 31 -1.47 4.04 -8.92
C THR A 31 -0.18 3.20 -8.92
N PRO A 32 -0.25 1.87 -8.84
CA PRO A 32 0.96 1.04 -8.88
C PRO A 32 1.58 1.08 -10.28
N THR A 33 2.91 1.02 -10.37
CA THR A 33 3.55 0.66 -11.64
C THR A 33 3.27 -0.80 -11.97
N LEU A 34 3.52 -1.22 -13.22
CA LEU A 34 3.38 -2.63 -13.62
C LEU A 34 4.25 -3.55 -12.76
N GLU A 35 5.46 -3.11 -12.40
CA GLU A 35 6.38 -3.84 -11.54
C GLU A 35 5.84 -3.92 -10.11
N ALA A 36 5.28 -2.83 -9.57
CA ALA A 36 4.71 -2.80 -8.23
C ALA A 36 3.43 -3.65 -8.14
N GLU A 37 2.54 -3.58 -9.13
CA GLU A 37 1.36 -4.44 -9.21
C GLU A 37 1.77 -5.91 -9.27
N LYS A 38 2.71 -6.26 -10.16
CA LYS A 38 3.22 -7.63 -10.24
C LYS A 38 3.82 -8.09 -8.93
N ALA A 39 4.62 -7.26 -8.26
CA ALA A 39 5.23 -7.62 -6.99
C ALA A 39 4.20 -7.83 -5.87
N LEU A 40 3.12 -7.03 -5.85
CA LEU A 40 2.00 -7.22 -4.94
C LEU A 40 1.23 -8.51 -5.23
N LEU A 41 0.97 -8.82 -6.51
CA LEU A 41 0.31 -10.06 -6.92
C LEU A 41 1.18 -11.28 -6.62
N ASP A 42 2.48 -11.23 -6.90
CA ASP A 42 3.44 -12.30 -6.56
C ASP A 42 3.49 -12.52 -5.04
N TRP A 43 3.36 -11.45 -4.27
CA TRP A 43 3.30 -11.54 -2.82
C TRP A 43 2.02 -12.23 -2.33
N MET A 44 0.85 -11.82 -2.83
CA MET A 44 -0.44 -12.41 -2.43
C MET A 44 -0.58 -13.86 -2.90
N ASN A 45 -0.14 -14.18 -4.12
CA ASN A 45 -0.30 -15.52 -4.69
C ASN A 45 0.74 -16.53 -4.19
N TYR A 46 1.98 -16.07 -3.97
CA TYR A 46 3.12 -16.98 -3.76
C TYR A 46 3.94 -16.66 -2.51
N GLY A 47 3.54 -15.66 -1.72
CA GLY A 47 4.30 -15.25 -0.52
C GLY A 47 5.64 -14.59 -0.85
N ILE A 48 5.89 -14.20 -2.11
CA ILE A 48 7.14 -13.58 -2.52
C ILE A 48 7.16 -12.13 -2.06
N LYS A 49 7.94 -11.85 -1.01
CA LYS A 49 8.03 -10.51 -0.43
C LYS A 49 8.58 -9.49 -1.44
N PRO A 50 7.90 -8.35 -1.67
CA PRO A 50 8.44 -7.27 -2.50
C PRO A 50 9.67 -6.65 -1.84
N LYS A 51 10.70 -6.36 -2.63
CA LYS A 51 11.89 -5.63 -2.15
C LYS A 51 11.59 -4.16 -1.94
N SER A 52 10.98 -3.55 -2.96
CA SER A 52 10.52 -2.18 -3.00
C SER A 52 9.26 -2.11 -3.86
N LEU A 53 8.40 -1.14 -3.59
CA LEU A 53 7.24 -0.81 -4.42
C LEU A 53 7.30 0.66 -4.81
N LEU A 54 7.32 0.93 -6.10
CA LEU A 54 7.18 2.27 -6.64
C LEU A 54 5.72 2.53 -6.97
N MET A 55 5.14 3.53 -6.31
CA MET A 55 3.76 3.95 -6.52
C MET A 55 3.75 5.34 -7.14
N LEU A 56 2.86 5.56 -8.11
CA LEU A 56 2.69 6.81 -8.82
C LEU A 56 1.44 7.53 -8.35
N GLU A 57 1.38 8.84 -8.60
CA GLU A 57 0.18 9.67 -8.38
C GLU A 57 -0.40 9.48 -6.96
N SER A 58 0.48 9.51 -5.95
CA SER A 58 0.09 9.29 -4.57
C SER A 58 -0.65 10.52 -4.03
N ASN A 59 -1.93 10.36 -3.77
CA ASN A 59 -2.80 11.37 -3.15
C ASN A 59 -3.02 10.99 -1.67
N PHE A 60 -2.65 11.88 -0.77
CA PHE A 60 -2.74 11.69 0.67
C PHE A 60 -3.83 12.58 1.26
N GLU A 61 -4.80 11.96 1.93
CA GLU A 61 -5.85 12.64 2.68
C GLU A 61 -5.46 12.67 4.16
N PRO A 62 -4.98 13.81 4.68
CA PRO A 62 -4.42 13.88 6.02
C PRO A 62 -5.50 13.94 7.09
N SER A 63 -5.22 13.35 8.24
CA SER A 63 -5.96 13.61 9.49
C SER A 63 -5.53 14.94 10.11
N GLU A 64 -6.29 15.43 11.10
CA GLU A 64 -5.92 16.62 11.89
C GLU A 64 -4.60 16.48 12.64
N GLN A 65 -4.15 15.25 12.88
CA GLN A 65 -2.93 14.93 13.61
C GLN A 65 -1.71 14.75 12.68
N TYR A 66 -1.90 14.89 11.37
CA TYR A 66 -0.83 14.79 10.40
C TYR A 66 0.09 16.01 10.45
N THR A 67 1.39 15.74 10.52
CA THR A 67 2.42 16.75 10.28
C THR A 67 3.03 16.49 8.91
N PRO A 68 3.09 17.48 8.00
CA PRO A 68 3.69 17.33 6.69
C PRO A 68 5.10 16.75 6.75
N ILE A 69 5.36 15.76 5.90
CA ILE A 69 6.67 15.15 5.81
C ILE A 69 7.68 16.04 5.08
N THR A 70 8.93 15.89 5.49
CA THR A 70 10.10 16.48 4.82
C THR A 70 10.49 15.59 3.64
N PRO A 71 10.64 16.14 2.43
CA PRO A 71 11.04 15.35 1.28
C PRO A 71 12.43 14.71 1.45
N ASN A 72 12.67 13.59 0.77
CA ASN A 72 13.92 12.82 0.82
C ASN A 72 14.31 12.27 2.21
N GLN A 73 13.36 12.25 3.15
CA GLN A 73 13.49 11.55 4.42
C GLN A 73 12.76 10.21 4.36
N THR A 74 13.30 9.21 5.07
CA THR A 74 12.63 7.91 5.26
C THR A 74 11.77 7.96 6.51
N TYR A 75 10.53 7.48 6.38
CA TYR A 75 9.57 7.40 7.47
C TYR A 75 9.19 5.95 7.72
N HIS A 76 9.21 5.54 8.98
CA HIS A 76 8.80 4.21 9.43
C HIS A 76 7.35 4.28 9.93
N GLN A 77 6.45 3.48 9.36
CA GLN A 77 5.02 3.55 9.66
C GLN A 77 4.39 2.17 9.79
N LYS A 78 3.23 2.16 10.44
CA LYS A 78 2.25 1.07 10.35
C LYS A 78 1.20 1.48 9.35
N GLY A 79 0.60 0.51 8.68
CA GLY A 79 -0.56 0.78 7.87
C GLY A 79 -1.49 -0.38 7.67
N ILE A 80 -2.65 -0.05 7.13
CA ILE A 80 -3.62 -1.02 6.66
C ILE A 80 -3.71 -0.83 5.15
N PHE A 81 -3.07 -1.75 4.42
CA PHE A 81 -3.13 -1.80 2.96
C PHE A 81 -4.46 -2.41 2.54
N ARG A 82 -5.12 -1.78 1.56
CA ARG A 82 -6.36 -2.29 0.97
C ARG A 82 -6.27 -2.24 -0.54
N ALA A 83 -6.91 -3.20 -1.19
CA ALA A 83 -7.09 -3.20 -2.64
C ALA A 83 -8.25 -4.11 -3.04
N LEU A 84 -8.65 -4.04 -4.31
CA LEU A 84 -9.47 -5.05 -4.96
C LEU A 84 -8.58 -5.91 -5.85
N VAL A 85 -8.67 -7.22 -5.72
CA VAL A 85 -7.93 -8.19 -6.54
C VAL A 85 -8.86 -9.04 -7.36
N LYS A 86 -8.46 -9.37 -8.58
CA LYS A 86 -9.25 -10.17 -9.52
C LYS A 86 -8.81 -11.62 -9.49
N ASP A 87 -9.72 -12.51 -9.08
CA ASP A 87 -9.50 -13.95 -9.20
C ASP A 87 -9.43 -14.35 -10.68
N GLY A 88 -8.35 -15.02 -11.07
CA GLY A 88 -8.10 -15.42 -12.45
C GLY A 88 -9.08 -16.47 -12.98
N SER A 89 -9.65 -17.30 -12.09
CA SER A 89 -10.54 -18.39 -12.49
C SER A 89 -11.97 -17.91 -12.76
N SER A 90 -12.52 -17.10 -11.87
CA SER A 90 -13.91 -16.61 -11.92
C SER A 90 -14.05 -15.22 -12.50
N GLY A 91 -12.96 -14.46 -12.59
CA GLY A 91 -12.96 -13.04 -12.97
C GLY A 91 -13.60 -12.12 -11.92
N ARG A 92 -13.97 -12.64 -10.75
CA ARG A 92 -14.58 -11.87 -9.66
C ARG A 92 -13.54 -11.03 -8.92
N TRP A 93 -13.98 -9.88 -8.42
CA TRP A 93 -13.17 -9.00 -7.59
C TRP A 93 -13.39 -9.29 -6.11
N PHE A 94 -12.30 -9.38 -5.36
CA PHE A 94 -12.30 -9.62 -3.92
C PHE A 94 -11.57 -8.48 -3.20
N PRO A 95 -12.12 -7.95 -2.10
CA PRO A 95 -11.39 -7.02 -1.26
C PRO A 95 -10.32 -7.75 -0.45
N VAL A 96 -9.12 -7.19 -0.44
CA VAL A 96 -8.02 -7.64 0.42
C VAL A 96 -7.65 -6.53 1.39
N GLU A 97 -7.36 -6.93 2.62
CA GLU A 97 -6.81 -6.05 3.65
C GLU A 97 -5.56 -6.69 4.25
N ALA A 98 -4.49 -5.92 4.40
CA ALA A 98 -3.27 -6.37 5.06
C ALA A 98 -2.78 -5.33 6.07
N ARG A 99 -2.57 -5.75 7.32
CA ARG A 99 -1.86 -4.96 8.32
C ARG A 99 -0.37 -5.07 8.04
N ILE A 100 0.27 -3.93 7.81
CA ILE A 100 1.67 -3.87 7.40
C ILE A 100 2.49 -2.91 8.25
N THR A 101 3.79 -3.13 8.30
CA THR A 101 4.78 -2.07 8.58
C THR A 101 5.55 -1.78 7.31
N TYR A 102 5.99 -0.55 7.11
CA TYR A 102 6.74 -0.17 5.93
C TYR A 102 7.60 1.05 6.19
N ASP A 103 8.64 1.16 5.37
CA ASP A 103 9.39 2.38 5.20
C ASP A 103 8.87 3.07 3.95
N TRP A 104 8.75 4.39 3.98
CA TRP A 104 8.43 5.13 2.77
C TRP A 104 9.21 6.42 2.66
N ARG A 105 9.40 6.84 1.41
CA ARG A 105 10.00 8.13 1.07
C ARG A 105 9.39 8.68 -0.19
N THR A 106 9.28 10.01 -0.25
CA THR A 106 8.99 10.74 -1.49
C THR A 106 10.24 11.47 -1.97
N ARG A 107 10.44 11.48 -3.29
CA ARG A 107 11.42 12.34 -3.95
C ARG A 107 10.71 13.59 -4.48
N SER A 108 10.07 14.33 -3.58
CA SER A 108 9.48 15.63 -3.89
C SER A 108 10.49 16.75 -3.61
N VAL A 109 10.28 17.92 -4.23
CA VAL A 109 11.01 19.15 -3.89
C VAL A 109 10.27 19.92 -2.79
N GLU A 110 8.95 19.76 -2.70
CA GLU A 110 8.09 20.49 -1.76
C GLU A 110 7.26 19.53 -0.90
N PRO A 111 7.04 19.85 0.40
CA PRO A 111 6.04 19.19 1.22
C PRO A 111 4.65 19.33 0.60
N GLY A 112 3.83 18.30 0.69
CA GLY A 112 2.49 18.34 0.12
C GLY A 112 1.64 17.13 0.47
N LEU A 113 0.45 17.10 -0.12
CA LEU A 113 -0.51 16.00 -0.03
C LEU A 113 -0.57 15.18 -1.32
N HIS A 114 0.11 15.64 -2.37
CA HIS A 114 0.21 14.93 -3.64
C HIS A 114 1.69 14.71 -3.98
N PHE A 115 2.03 13.50 -4.38
CA PHE A 115 3.38 13.13 -4.77
C PHE A 115 3.34 12.33 -6.08
N ASN A 116 4.09 12.79 -7.08
CA ASN A 116 4.20 12.10 -8.38
C ASN A 116 4.72 10.66 -8.22
N SER A 117 5.61 10.44 -7.24
CA SER A 117 6.09 9.11 -6.90
C SER A 117 6.40 8.97 -5.43
N VAL A 118 6.12 7.78 -4.91
CA VAL A 118 6.46 7.35 -3.55
C VAL A 118 7.06 5.95 -3.64
N GLU A 119 8.16 5.75 -2.92
CA GLU A 119 8.83 4.47 -2.81
C GLU A 119 8.55 3.89 -1.43
N PHE A 120 8.07 2.64 -1.41
CA PHE A 120 7.84 1.85 -0.21
C PHE A 120 8.86 0.71 -0.14
N ASP A 121 9.53 0.59 1.00
CA ASP A 121 10.56 -0.40 1.28
C ASP A 121 10.28 -1.12 2.61
N ASN A 122 11.06 -2.16 2.91
CA ASN A 122 11.04 -2.87 4.20
C ASN A 122 9.65 -3.34 4.66
N ILE A 123 8.76 -3.60 3.70
CA ILE A 123 7.35 -3.93 3.97
C ILE A 123 7.25 -5.25 4.73
N GLN A 124 6.47 -5.33 5.79
CA GLN A 124 6.21 -6.58 6.52
C GLN A 124 4.71 -6.74 6.71
N ILE A 125 4.15 -7.91 6.36
CA ILE A 125 2.78 -8.26 6.77
C ILE A 125 2.81 -8.70 8.22
N LEU A 126 1.97 -8.06 9.01
CA LEU A 126 1.63 -8.49 10.36
C LEU A 126 0.42 -9.45 10.30
N GLU A 127 -0.55 -9.15 9.44
CA GLU A 127 -1.78 -9.94 9.29
C GLU A 127 -2.40 -9.70 7.90
N LEU A 128 -2.86 -10.76 7.24
CA LEU A 128 -3.61 -10.69 5.97
C LEU A 128 -5.05 -11.16 6.24
N ILE A 129 -6.02 -10.33 5.89
CA ILE A 129 -7.46 -10.60 6.07
C ILE A 129 -8.10 -10.65 4.69
N GLU A 130 -8.51 -11.84 4.27
CA GLU A 130 -9.39 -12.03 3.13
C GLU A 130 -10.84 -11.86 3.62
N SER A 131 -11.52 -10.80 3.16
CA SER A 131 -12.93 -10.60 3.49
C SER A 131 -13.78 -11.35 2.48
N VAL A 132 -14.27 -12.53 2.85
CA VAL A 132 -15.29 -13.26 2.10
C VAL A 132 -16.64 -12.61 2.41
N TYR A 133 -17.17 -11.81 1.48
CA TYR A 133 -18.58 -11.38 1.49
C TYR A 133 -19.45 -12.35 0.68
#